data_AF-A0A3N2MBN5-F1
#
_entry.id   AF-A0A3N2MBN5-F1
#
_cell.length_a   1.000
_cell.length_b   1.000
_cell.length_c   1.000
_cell.angle_alpha   90.00
_cell.angle_beta   90.00
_cell.angle_gamma   90.00
#
_symmetry.space_group_name_H-M   'P 1'
#
loop_
_entity.id
_entity.type
_entity.pdbx_description
1 polymer ?
#
loop_
_entity_poly.entity_id
_entity_poly.type
_entity_poly.pdbx_seq_one_letter_code
_entity_poly.pdbx_strand_id
1 'polypeptide(L)'
;MYPSDNIFSIYYNIGKRTPFLVKRCELGLARSSSEERRHDPNRDRTFLVETVKPRGKYGKAYGKCFVDGKPDDSYRQGCYPNIKDEEIPCAGCGEWVLLDVPGVDMNEIFPIRNPDYVIEFGKYKGKTIKEIYSQDPKYIFWLMEKDHYFRVDFDQLLNIPENTSDRERIIEDEITRVFPKATPDDVISFGKYKGKTFREIFAIDPNYIDWFLRNNQTLDIDVKAFVSMMRK
;
A
#
# COMPACT_ATOMS: atom_id res chain seq x y z
N MET A 1 0.88 -3.07 9.38
CA MET A 1 -0.55 -3.05 9.72
C MET A 1 -1.34 -3.52 8.51
N TYR A 2 -2.07 -4.62 8.63
CA TYR A 2 -2.86 -5.15 7.51
C TYR A 2 -4.16 -4.32 7.38
N PRO A 3 -4.66 -4.05 6.15
CA PRO A 3 -5.87 -3.25 5.91
C PRO A 3 -7.18 -3.96 6.34
N SER A 4 -7.12 -4.84 7.32
CA SER A 4 -8.24 -5.58 7.90
C SER A 4 -8.27 -5.50 9.44
N ASP A 5 -7.43 -4.66 10.05
CA ASP A 5 -7.41 -4.49 11.50
C ASP A 5 -8.71 -3.85 12.03
N ASN A 6 -9.01 -4.14 13.30
CA ASN A 6 -10.03 -3.41 14.06
C ASN A 6 -9.34 -2.38 14.98
N ILE A 7 -10.11 -1.49 15.61
CA ILE A 7 -9.55 -0.42 16.46
C ILE A 7 -8.69 -1.00 17.60
N PHE A 8 -9.03 -2.18 18.13
CA PHE A 8 -8.29 -2.81 19.22
C PHE A 8 -6.96 -3.42 18.75
N SER A 9 -6.94 -4.05 17.57
CA SER A 9 -5.70 -4.48 16.91
C SER A 9 -4.77 -3.30 16.70
N ILE A 10 -5.30 -2.18 16.17
CA ILE A 10 -4.54 -0.94 15.99
C ILE A 10 -3.98 -0.46 17.34
N TYR A 11 -4.83 -0.34 18.35
CA TYR A 11 -4.46 0.09 19.70
C TYR A 11 -3.31 -0.74 20.28
N TYR A 12 -3.36 -2.08 20.17
CA TYR A 12 -2.27 -2.93 20.65
C TYR A 12 -0.99 -2.76 19.81
N ASN A 13 -1.12 -2.69 18.49
CA ASN A 13 0.01 -2.57 17.55
C ASN A 13 0.78 -1.26 17.72
N ILE A 14 0.11 -0.18 18.12
CA ILE A 14 0.76 1.11 18.43
C ILE A 14 1.24 1.20 19.89
N GLY A 15 1.25 0.11 20.64
CA GLY A 15 1.72 0.09 22.03
C GLY A 15 0.73 0.69 23.02
N LYS A 16 -0.58 0.52 22.80
CA LYS A 16 -1.68 0.99 23.66
C LYS A 16 -1.74 2.52 23.81
N ARG A 17 -1.31 3.25 22.79
CA ARG A 17 -1.30 4.73 22.76
C ARG A 17 -2.70 5.28 22.44
N THR A 18 -2.99 6.44 23.01
CA THR A 18 -4.13 7.31 22.70
C THR A 18 -3.70 8.77 22.88
N PRO A 19 -4.24 9.71 22.10
CA PRO A 19 -5.21 9.48 21.02
C PRO A 19 -4.55 8.93 19.75
N PHE A 20 -5.34 8.36 18.84
CA PHE A 20 -4.89 7.99 17.49
C PHE A 20 -6.02 8.17 16.48
N LEU A 21 -5.67 8.59 15.26
CA LEU A 21 -6.61 8.85 14.18
C LEU A 21 -6.76 7.62 13.31
N VAL A 22 -8.00 7.21 13.05
CA VAL A 22 -8.32 6.06 12.21
C VAL A 22 -9.37 6.39 11.16
N LYS A 23 -9.34 5.63 10.07
CA LYS A 23 -10.37 5.63 9.03
C LYS A 23 -10.89 4.22 8.84
N ARG A 24 -12.20 4.07 8.68
CA ARG A 24 -12.79 2.79 8.27
C ARG A 24 -12.94 2.77 6.75
N CYS A 25 -12.38 1.79 6.08
CA CYS A 25 -12.28 1.69 4.63
C CYS A 25 -12.88 0.37 4.14
N GLU A 26 -14.21 0.22 4.24
CA GLU A 26 -14.86 -1.01 3.76
C GLU A 26 -14.69 -1.20 2.24
N LEU A 27 -14.54 -2.46 1.84
CA LEU A 27 -14.41 -2.84 0.44
C LEU A 27 -15.59 -2.32 -0.41
N GLY A 28 -15.28 -1.75 -1.58
CA GLY A 28 -16.29 -1.24 -2.52
C GLY A 28 -16.76 0.20 -2.25
N LEU A 29 -16.33 0.82 -1.15
CA LEU A 29 -16.61 2.24 -0.89
C LEU A 29 -15.56 3.15 -1.52
N ALA A 30 -15.97 4.38 -1.85
CA ALA A 30 -15.12 5.38 -2.48
C ALA A 30 -13.86 5.68 -1.65
N ARG A 31 -13.95 5.66 -0.31
CA ARG A 31 -12.83 5.84 0.63
C ARG A 31 -11.78 4.72 0.61
N SER A 32 -12.07 3.63 -0.09
CA SER A 32 -11.21 2.45 -0.23
C SER A 32 -10.65 2.30 -1.65
N SER A 33 -10.94 3.27 -2.53
CA SER A 33 -10.66 3.17 -3.96
C SER A 33 -9.18 3.25 -4.33
N SER A 34 -8.34 3.83 -3.48
CA SER A 34 -6.89 3.91 -3.68
C SER A 34 -6.16 4.03 -2.34
N GLU A 35 -4.86 3.73 -2.34
CA GLU A 35 -4.02 3.87 -1.14
C GLU A 35 -3.94 5.32 -0.67
N GLU A 36 -3.78 6.28 -1.60
CA GLU A 36 -3.68 7.70 -1.27
C GLU A 36 -4.95 8.17 -0.55
N ARG A 37 -6.13 7.80 -1.07
CA ARG A 37 -7.40 8.17 -0.44
C ARG A 37 -7.62 7.44 0.88
N ARG A 38 -7.21 6.18 0.98
CA ARG A 38 -7.31 5.38 2.22
C ARG A 38 -6.55 6.04 3.36
N HIS A 39 -5.37 6.58 3.07
CA HIS A 39 -4.46 7.17 4.05
C HIS A 39 -4.51 8.70 4.16
N ASP A 40 -5.36 9.39 3.38
CA ASP A 40 -5.56 10.85 3.50
C ASP A 40 -6.36 11.21 4.77
N PRO A 41 -5.78 11.88 5.79
CA PRO A 41 -6.48 12.18 7.03
C PRO A 41 -7.57 13.26 6.88
N ASN A 42 -7.52 14.06 5.80
CA ASN A 42 -8.39 15.21 5.57
C ASN A 42 -9.52 14.91 4.57
N ARG A 43 -9.73 13.63 4.25
CA ARG A 43 -10.73 13.19 3.29
C ARG A 43 -11.55 12.03 3.82
N ASP A 44 -12.85 12.07 3.56
CA ASP A 44 -13.84 11.12 4.05
C ASP A 44 -13.97 11.15 5.59
N ARG A 45 -14.71 10.19 6.14
CA ARG A 45 -14.98 10.09 7.57
C ARG A 45 -13.79 9.49 8.32
N THR A 46 -13.29 10.18 9.34
CA THR A 46 -12.25 9.69 10.26
C THR A 46 -12.70 9.78 11.71
N PHE A 47 -12.03 9.06 12.60
CA PHE A 47 -12.30 9.08 14.03
C PHE A 47 -11.00 9.28 14.81
N LEU A 48 -11.00 10.26 15.71
CA LEU A 48 -9.95 10.40 16.71
C LEU A 48 -10.34 9.54 17.91
N VAL A 49 -9.65 8.42 18.08
CA VAL A 49 -9.88 7.52 19.21
C VAL A 49 -9.17 8.09 20.44
N GLU A 50 -9.94 8.59 21.40
CA GLU A 50 -9.43 9.24 22.62
C GLU A 50 -9.39 8.28 23.81
N THR A 51 -10.25 7.26 23.83
CA THR A 51 -10.28 6.26 24.90
C THR A 51 -10.58 4.88 24.37
N VAL A 52 -9.83 3.88 24.83
CA VAL A 52 -10.06 2.45 24.51
C VAL A 52 -10.29 1.67 25.79
N LYS A 53 -11.39 0.93 25.85
CA LYS A 53 -11.74 -0.02 26.92
C LYS A 53 -11.72 -1.43 26.35
N PRO A 54 -10.54 -2.05 26.22
CA PRO A 54 -10.42 -3.36 25.60
C PRO A 54 -10.90 -4.49 26.52
N ARG A 55 -11.37 -5.57 25.89
CA ARG A 55 -11.73 -6.89 26.45
C ARG A 55 -11.21 -7.96 25.50
N GLY A 56 -9.95 -8.33 25.64
CA GLY A 56 -9.26 -9.23 24.70
C GLY A 56 -9.07 -8.57 23.33
N LYS A 57 -9.55 -9.22 22.26
CA LYS A 57 -9.46 -8.74 20.86
C LYS A 57 -10.53 -7.71 20.48
N TYR A 58 -11.46 -7.42 21.39
CA TYR A 58 -12.60 -6.52 21.18
C TYR A 58 -12.73 -5.56 22.36
N GLY A 59 -13.81 -4.79 22.43
CA GLY A 59 -14.08 -3.88 23.54
C GLY A 59 -14.97 -2.72 23.11
N LYS A 60 -14.78 -1.58 23.76
CA LYS A 60 -15.37 -0.29 23.34
C LYS A 60 -14.28 0.75 23.11
N ALA A 61 -14.48 1.59 22.12
CA ALA A 61 -13.62 2.73 21.83
C ALA A 61 -14.47 4.00 21.77
N TYR A 62 -13.91 5.12 22.19
CA TYR A 62 -14.62 6.39 22.30
C TYR A 62 -13.79 7.51 21.69
N GLY A 63 -14.47 8.48 21.11
CA GLY A 63 -13.87 9.73 20.65
C GLY A 63 -14.69 10.45 19.58
N LYS A 64 -14.00 11.31 18.85
CA LYS A 64 -14.60 12.33 17.97
C LYS A 64 -14.63 11.89 16.52
N CYS A 65 -15.74 12.18 15.84
CA CYS A 65 -15.91 11.92 14.42
C CYS A 65 -15.61 13.20 13.61
N PHE A 66 -14.96 13.00 12.47
CA PHE A 66 -14.65 14.07 11.52
C PHE A 66 -15.09 13.64 10.12
N VAL A 67 -15.46 14.62 9.30
CA VAL A 67 -15.66 14.45 7.85
C VAL A 67 -14.83 15.53 7.17
N ASP A 68 -13.94 15.10 6.27
CA ASP A 68 -13.02 15.99 5.54
C ASP A 68 -12.23 16.94 6.47
N GLY A 69 -11.71 16.38 7.57
CA GLY A 69 -10.92 17.09 8.58
C GLY A 69 -11.71 17.98 9.54
N LYS A 70 -13.04 18.06 9.41
CA LYS A 70 -13.90 18.91 10.24
C LYS A 70 -14.74 18.08 11.21
N PRO A 71 -14.93 18.50 12.47
CA PRO A 71 -15.81 17.80 13.41
C PRO A 71 -17.21 17.61 12.82
N ASP A 72 -17.68 16.37 12.80
CA ASP A 72 -18.99 16.00 12.25
C ASP A 72 -19.49 14.68 12.87
N ASP A 73 -20.56 14.79 13.66
CA ASP A 73 -21.19 13.66 14.36
C ASP A 73 -22.45 13.13 13.68
N SER A 74 -22.81 13.65 12.49
CA SER A 74 -24.06 13.32 11.79
C SER A 74 -24.26 11.82 11.57
N TYR A 75 -23.18 11.07 11.36
CA TYR A 75 -23.24 9.62 11.18
C TYR A 75 -23.60 8.87 12.44
N ARG A 76 -23.04 9.25 13.58
CA ARG A 76 -23.41 8.63 14.85
C ARG A 76 -24.86 8.96 15.16
N GLN A 77 -25.26 10.22 14.99
CA GLN A 77 -26.63 10.68 15.25
C GLN A 77 -27.66 10.01 14.33
N GLY A 78 -27.36 9.88 13.04
CA GLY A 78 -28.27 9.33 12.05
C GLY A 78 -28.33 7.80 12.05
N CYS A 79 -27.18 7.13 12.11
CA CYS A 79 -27.10 5.67 11.99
C CYS A 79 -27.15 4.93 13.34
N TYR A 80 -26.76 5.60 14.44
CA TYR A 80 -26.69 5.01 15.77
C TYR A 80 -27.29 5.95 16.85
N PRO A 81 -28.56 6.35 16.73
CA PRO A 81 -29.18 7.35 17.61
C PRO A 81 -29.23 6.95 19.09
N ASN A 82 -29.05 5.66 19.39
CA ASN A 82 -29.01 5.13 20.75
C ASN A 82 -27.65 5.32 21.45
N ILE A 83 -26.59 5.60 20.68
CA ILE A 83 -25.28 5.93 21.24
C ILE A 83 -25.31 7.40 21.67
N LYS A 84 -25.37 7.62 22.99
CA LYS A 84 -25.46 8.96 23.60
C LYS A 84 -24.13 9.50 24.10
N ASP A 85 -23.14 8.62 24.23
CA ASP A 85 -21.77 8.98 24.56
C ASP A 85 -20.91 9.03 23.27
N GLU A 86 -19.61 9.22 23.44
CA GLU A 86 -18.68 9.29 22.31
C GLU A 86 -18.29 7.91 21.76
N GLU A 87 -19.05 6.84 22.01
CA GLU A 87 -18.72 5.49 21.53
C GLU A 87 -18.61 5.48 19.99
N ILE A 88 -17.51 4.90 19.49
CA ILE A 88 -17.25 4.76 18.06
C ILE A 88 -17.97 3.50 17.57
N PRO A 89 -18.97 3.63 16.68
CA PRO A 89 -19.72 2.49 16.18
C PRO A 89 -18.80 1.51 15.42
N CYS A 90 -19.08 0.22 15.51
CA CYS A 90 -18.35 -0.83 14.78
C CYS A 90 -16.82 -0.86 15.05
N ALA A 91 -16.36 -0.39 16.21
CA ALA A 91 -14.94 -0.41 16.59
C ALA A 91 -14.28 -1.80 16.53
N GLY A 92 -15.05 -2.87 16.73
CA GLY A 92 -14.57 -4.26 16.68
C GLY A 92 -14.60 -4.90 15.29
N CYS A 93 -15.24 -4.26 14.30
CA CYS A 93 -15.21 -4.70 12.90
C CYS A 93 -13.82 -4.48 12.30
N GLY A 94 -13.47 -5.22 11.25
CA GLY A 94 -12.22 -5.00 10.51
C GLY A 94 -12.30 -3.77 9.59
N GLU A 95 -11.30 -3.66 8.71
CA GLU A 95 -11.16 -2.60 7.70
C GLU A 95 -10.93 -1.20 8.30
N TRP A 96 -10.39 -1.13 9.52
CA TRP A 96 -9.85 0.10 10.08
C TRP A 96 -8.39 0.26 9.70
N VAL A 97 -8.02 1.50 9.44
CA VAL A 97 -6.69 1.91 9.00
C VAL A 97 -6.23 3.01 9.95
N LEU A 98 -5.03 2.86 10.49
CA LEU A 98 -4.36 3.93 11.22
C LEU A 98 -3.92 5.02 10.24
N LEU A 99 -4.16 6.26 10.62
CA LEU A 99 -3.75 7.44 9.86
C LEU A 99 -2.61 8.16 10.56
N ASP A 100 -2.78 8.39 11.86
CA ASP A 100 -1.86 9.19 12.66
C ASP A 100 -1.94 8.84 14.15
N VAL A 101 -0.86 9.13 14.89
CA VAL A 101 -0.83 9.10 16.35
C VAL A 101 -0.35 10.48 16.81
N PRO A 102 -1.26 11.42 17.13
CA PRO A 102 -0.89 12.79 17.40
C PRO A 102 0.21 12.94 18.45
N GLY A 103 1.24 13.72 18.11
CA GLY A 103 2.39 13.98 18.98
C GLY A 103 3.42 12.86 19.04
N VAL A 104 3.31 11.83 18.19
CA VAL A 104 4.27 10.72 18.08
C VAL A 104 4.76 10.63 16.65
N ASP A 105 6.07 10.54 16.44
CA ASP A 105 6.60 10.23 15.12
C ASP A 105 6.23 8.79 14.75
N MET A 106 5.59 8.61 13.59
CA MET A 106 5.21 7.30 13.08
C MET A 106 6.42 6.37 12.88
N ASN A 107 7.63 6.89 12.65
CA ASN A 107 8.85 6.10 12.58
C ASN A 107 9.30 5.57 13.95
N GLU A 108 8.89 6.17 15.07
CA GLU A 108 9.13 5.59 16.40
C GLU A 108 8.24 4.36 16.63
N ILE A 109 7.06 4.33 16.01
CA ILE A 109 6.12 3.20 16.10
C ILE A 109 6.50 2.11 15.09
N PHE A 110 6.84 2.53 13.88
CA PHE A 110 7.12 1.67 12.73
C PHE A 110 8.47 2.07 12.12
N PRO A 111 9.59 1.66 12.74
CA PRO A 111 10.92 2.08 12.34
C PRO A 111 11.25 1.63 10.91
N ILE A 112 12.02 2.46 10.22
CA ILE A 112 12.60 2.09 8.92
C ILE A 112 13.55 0.92 9.15
N ARG A 113 13.38 -0.16 8.38
CA ARG A 113 14.16 -1.38 8.53
C ARG A 113 15.43 -1.28 7.71
N ASN A 114 16.57 -1.51 8.36
CA ASN A 114 17.86 -1.63 7.68
C ASN A 114 17.99 -2.99 6.96
N PRO A 115 19.02 -3.19 6.13
CA PRO A 115 19.21 -4.42 5.38
C PRO A 115 19.37 -5.69 6.22
N ASP A 116 19.82 -5.57 7.47
CA ASP A 116 20.05 -6.69 8.39
C ASP A 116 18.80 -7.08 9.20
N TYR A 117 17.71 -6.32 9.08
CA TYR A 117 16.44 -6.65 9.72
C TYR A 117 15.92 -8.02 9.27
N VAL A 118 15.63 -8.90 10.24
CA VAL A 118 15.12 -10.25 10.00
C VAL A 118 13.60 -10.22 9.89
N ILE A 119 13.07 -10.74 8.79
CA ILE A 119 11.62 -10.91 8.61
C ILE A 119 11.11 -12.05 9.50
N GLU A 120 10.11 -11.79 10.34
CA GLU A 120 9.59 -12.76 11.31
C GLU A 120 8.34 -13.54 10.83
N PHE A 121 7.90 -13.29 9.59
CA PHE A 121 6.65 -13.82 9.04
C PHE A 121 6.75 -14.13 7.53
N GLY A 122 5.71 -14.75 6.97
CA GLY A 122 5.60 -14.94 5.52
C GLY A 122 6.59 -15.93 4.92
N LYS A 123 6.75 -15.86 3.58
CA LYS A 123 7.53 -16.80 2.73
C LYS A 123 9.00 -16.87 3.14
N TYR A 124 9.58 -15.75 3.56
CA TYR A 124 11.00 -15.63 3.87
C TYR A 124 11.28 -15.43 5.36
N LYS A 125 10.41 -15.96 6.23
CA LYS A 125 10.60 -15.93 7.67
C LYS A 125 12.00 -16.44 8.06
N GLY A 126 12.70 -15.67 8.90
CA GLY A 126 14.04 -15.96 9.39
C GLY A 126 15.18 -15.45 8.50
N LYS A 127 14.90 -14.82 7.36
CA LYS A 127 15.91 -14.20 6.49
C LYS A 127 15.96 -12.68 6.68
N THR A 128 17.12 -12.09 6.43
CA THR A 128 17.28 -10.62 6.43
C THR A 128 16.69 -10.00 5.16
N ILE A 129 16.37 -8.69 5.22
CA ILE A 129 15.96 -7.93 4.03
C ILE A 129 16.99 -8.05 2.91
N LYS A 130 18.29 -7.95 3.23
CA LYS A 130 19.39 -8.08 2.26
C LYS A 130 19.42 -9.43 1.56
N GLU A 131 19.24 -10.51 2.30
CA GLU A 131 19.18 -11.87 1.76
C GLU A 131 17.99 -12.05 0.82
N ILE A 132 16.83 -11.55 1.23
CA ILE A 132 15.60 -11.62 0.44
C ILE A 132 15.76 -10.78 -0.82
N TYR A 133 16.27 -9.57 -0.71
CA TYR A 133 16.42 -8.66 -1.85
C TYR A 133 17.35 -9.23 -2.93
N SER A 134 18.38 -9.96 -2.52
CA SER A 134 19.31 -10.63 -3.43
C SER A 134 18.69 -11.83 -4.15
N GLN A 135 17.67 -12.47 -3.57
CA GLN A 135 17.02 -13.67 -4.11
C GLN A 135 15.70 -13.36 -4.87
N ASP A 136 14.91 -12.44 -4.33
CA ASP A 136 13.56 -12.09 -4.77
C ASP A 136 13.25 -10.63 -4.38
N PRO A 137 13.84 -9.64 -5.09
CA PRO A 137 13.66 -8.23 -4.76
C PRO A 137 12.19 -7.80 -4.85
N LYS A 138 11.41 -8.40 -5.76
CA LYS A 138 9.97 -8.14 -5.92
C LYS A 138 9.18 -8.40 -4.64
N TYR A 139 9.61 -9.33 -3.81
CA TYR A 139 8.95 -9.59 -2.52
C TYR A 139 9.06 -8.41 -1.55
N ILE A 140 10.19 -7.71 -1.51
CA ILE A 140 10.36 -6.53 -0.66
C ILE A 140 9.43 -5.41 -1.10
N PHE A 141 9.36 -5.14 -2.41
CA PHE A 141 8.43 -4.15 -2.97
C PHE A 141 6.97 -4.54 -2.71
N TRP A 142 6.60 -5.81 -2.93
CA TRP A 142 5.26 -6.31 -2.60
C TRP A 142 4.93 -6.12 -1.11
N LEU A 143 5.89 -6.37 -0.21
CA LEU A 143 5.66 -6.22 1.22
C LEU A 143 5.42 -4.77 1.61
N MET A 144 6.18 -3.83 1.04
CA MET A 144 5.97 -2.39 1.23
C MET A 144 4.64 -1.92 0.64
N GLU A 145 4.20 -2.49 -0.48
CA GLU A 145 2.90 -2.21 -1.07
C GLU A 145 1.74 -2.73 -0.19
N LYS A 146 1.91 -3.91 0.44
CA LYS A 146 0.87 -4.52 1.27
C LYS A 146 0.80 -3.99 2.69
N ASP A 147 1.90 -3.51 3.25
CA ASP A 147 1.95 -2.90 4.56
C ASP A 147 2.48 -1.47 4.46
N HIS A 148 1.56 -0.51 4.52
CA HIS A 148 1.85 0.93 4.44
C HIS A 148 2.94 1.41 5.42
N TYR A 149 3.09 0.74 6.57
CA TYR A 149 4.09 1.09 7.58
C TYR A 149 5.34 0.23 7.52
N PHE A 150 5.45 -0.69 6.57
CA PHE A 150 6.67 -1.43 6.30
C PHE A 150 7.57 -0.60 5.38
N ARG A 151 8.63 -0.03 5.94
CA ARG A 151 9.59 0.84 5.24
C ARG A 151 10.98 0.23 5.29
N VAL A 152 11.70 0.29 4.19
CA VAL A 152 13.06 -0.23 4.06
C VAL A 152 14.00 0.93 3.73
N ASP A 153 15.17 0.93 4.37
CA ASP A 153 16.25 1.86 4.06
C ASP A 153 16.93 1.43 2.75
N PHE A 154 16.45 1.96 1.63
CA PHE A 154 17.03 1.67 0.31
C PHE A 154 18.41 2.31 0.12
N ASP A 155 18.70 3.39 0.84
CA ASP A 155 19.99 4.06 0.72
C ASP A 155 21.07 3.13 1.27
N GLN A 156 20.83 2.50 2.43
CA GLN A 156 21.71 1.44 2.95
C GLN A 156 21.66 0.16 2.10
N LEU A 157 20.48 -0.28 1.67
CA LEU A 157 20.32 -1.55 0.93
C LEU A 157 21.08 -1.54 -0.40
N LEU A 158 21.07 -0.40 -1.10
CA LEU A 158 21.71 -0.21 -2.39
C LEU A 158 23.09 0.44 -2.28
N ASN A 159 23.55 0.77 -1.07
CA ASN A 159 24.79 1.51 -0.79
C ASN A 159 24.85 2.86 -1.54
N ILE A 160 23.75 3.61 -1.52
CA ILE A 160 23.67 4.95 -2.11
C ILE A 160 24.47 5.92 -1.21
N PRO A 161 25.44 6.66 -1.76
CA PRO A 161 26.19 7.65 -0.99
C PRO A 161 25.28 8.79 -0.48
N GLU A 162 25.51 9.24 0.75
CA GLU A 162 24.82 10.41 1.29
C GLU A 162 25.04 11.65 0.41
N ASN A 163 24.00 12.47 0.26
CA ASN A 163 24.02 13.73 -0.51
C ASN A 163 24.38 13.59 -1.99
N THR A 164 24.26 12.39 -2.57
CA THR A 164 24.43 12.22 -4.01
C THR A 164 23.29 12.86 -4.79
N SER A 165 23.60 13.60 -5.84
CA SER A 165 22.61 14.15 -6.79
C SER A 165 21.98 13.08 -7.69
N ASP A 166 22.55 11.88 -7.71
CA ASP A 166 22.12 10.78 -8.57
C ASP A 166 21.11 9.84 -7.89
N ARG A 167 20.66 10.16 -6.67
CA ARG A 167 19.82 9.27 -5.85
C ARG A 167 18.56 8.83 -6.59
N GLU A 168 17.83 9.78 -7.17
CA GLU A 168 16.60 9.48 -7.91
C GLU A 168 16.87 8.55 -9.09
N ARG A 169 17.96 8.79 -9.83
CA ARG A 169 18.36 7.95 -10.98
C ARG A 169 18.71 6.53 -10.54
N ILE A 170 19.46 6.36 -9.45
CA ILE A 170 19.82 5.04 -8.93
C ILE A 170 18.55 4.25 -8.53
N ILE A 171 17.61 4.91 -7.86
CA ILE A 171 16.33 4.30 -7.48
C ILE A 171 15.51 3.93 -8.73
N GLU A 172 15.44 4.79 -9.73
CA GLU A 172 14.73 4.52 -10.99
C GLU A 172 15.35 3.35 -11.78
N ASP A 173 16.68 3.32 -11.88
CA ASP A 173 17.44 2.23 -12.50
C ASP A 173 17.16 0.91 -11.76
N GLU A 174 17.11 0.94 -10.43
CA GLU A 174 16.83 -0.25 -9.62
C GLU A 174 15.39 -0.73 -9.74
N ILE A 175 14.41 0.18 -9.75
CA ILE A 175 13.01 -0.16 -10.02
C ILE A 175 12.89 -0.79 -11.40
N THR A 176 13.56 -0.26 -12.42
CA THR A 176 13.56 -0.81 -13.79
C THR A 176 14.21 -2.19 -13.84
N ARG A 177 15.29 -2.41 -13.09
CA ARG A 177 15.94 -3.73 -12.97
C ARG A 177 15.00 -4.78 -12.36
N VAL A 178 14.26 -4.40 -11.31
CA VAL A 178 13.37 -5.30 -10.58
C VAL A 178 12.06 -5.53 -11.33
N PHE A 179 11.53 -4.48 -11.96
CA PHE A 179 10.30 -4.47 -12.75
C PHE A 179 10.61 -4.01 -14.18
N PRO A 180 11.23 -4.87 -14.99
CA PRO A 180 11.55 -4.53 -16.37
C PRO A 180 10.26 -4.27 -17.15
N LYS A 181 10.27 -3.18 -17.91
CA LYS A 181 9.18 -2.84 -18.83
C LYS A 181 9.13 -3.85 -19.96
N ALA A 182 7.91 -4.22 -20.36
CA ALA A 182 7.74 -5.07 -21.53
C ALA A 182 8.19 -4.34 -22.80
N THR A 183 8.89 -5.07 -23.66
CA THR A 183 9.45 -4.63 -24.92
C THR A 183 8.81 -5.42 -26.07
N PRO A 184 8.92 -4.94 -27.32
CA PRO A 184 8.42 -5.68 -28.48
C PRO A 184 8.98 -7.10 -28.64
N ASP A 185 10.13 -7.38 -28.07
CA ASP A 185 10.83 -8.66 -28.20
C ASP A 185 10.46 -9.66 -27.08
N ASP A 186 9.65 -9.24 -26.11
CA ASP A 186 9.10 -10.13 -25.08
C ASP A 186 8.02 -11.06 -25.64
N VAL A 187 8.01 -12.30 -25.13
CA VAL A 187 7.10 -13.36 -25.56
C VAL A 187 5.79 -13.31 -24.76
N ILE A 188 4.66 -13.32 -25.48
CA ILE A 188 3.34 -13.50 -24.86
C ILE A 188 3.21 -14.94 -24.35
N SER A 189 2.93 -15.11 -23.06
CA SER A 189 2.85 -16.42 -22.40
C SER A 189 1.44 -17.04 -22.39
N PHE A 190 0.44 -16.38 -22.98
CA PHE A 190 -0.97 -16.79 -22.95
C PHE A 190 -1.74 -16.41 -24.24
N GLY A 191 -2.99 -16.88 -24.34
CA GLY A 191 -3.90 -16.46 -25.42
C GLY A 191 -3.57 -17.00 -26.83
N LYS A 192 -4.19 -16.39 -27.85
CA LYS A 192 -4.16 -16.79 -29.27
C LYS A 192 -2.74 -16.92 -29.84
N TYR A 193 -1.84 -16.02 -29.42
CA TYR A 193 -0.47 -15.93 -29.92
C TYR A 193 0.58 -16.35 -28.89
N LYS A 194 0.21 -17.24 -27.96
CA LYS A 194 1.14 -17.80 -26.96
C LYS A 194 2.42 -18.32 -27.63
N GLY A 195 3.57 -17.92 -27.09
CA GLY A 195 4.89 -18.31 -27.56
C GLY A 195 5.46 -17.42 -28.66
N LYS A 196 4.77 -16.36 -29.08
CA LYS A 196 5.27 -15.35 -30.03
C LYS A 196 5.62 -14.04 -29.34
N THR A 197 6.56 -13.30 -29.90
CA THR A 197 6.89 -11.95 -29.42
C THR A 197 5.83 -10.94 -29.84
N PHE A 198 5.72 -9.82 -29.11
CA PHE A 198 4.85 -8.71 -29.54
C PHE A 198 5.16 -8.24 -30.97
N ARG A 199 6.45 -8.24 -31.36
CA ARG A 199 6.92 -7.91 -32.70
C ARG A 199 6.43 -8.90 -33.76
N GLU A 200 6.54 -10.20 -33.51
CA GLU A 200 6.02 -11.22 -34.42
C GLU A 200 4.50 -11.11 -34.58
N ILE A 201 3.79 -10.84 -33.49
CA ILE A 201 2.34 -10.68 -33.50
C ILE A 201 1.95 -9.43 -34.27
N PHE A 202 2.65 -8.31 -34.09
CA PHE A 202 2.40 -7.09 -34.85
C PHE A 202 2.54 -7.32 -36.36
N ALA A 203 3.49 -8.14 -36.80
CA ALA A 203 3.65 -8.47 -38.22
C ALA A 203 2.52 -9.36 -38.78
N ILE A 204 1.84 -10.14 -37.94
CA ILE A 204 0.77 -11.08 -38.34
C ILE A 204 -0.62 -10.45 -38.19
N ASP A 205 -0.86 -9.75 -37.08
CA ASP A 205 -2.14 -9.20 -36.66
C ASP A 205 -1.91 -7.91 -35.83
N PRO A 206 -1.65 -6.77 -36.48
CA PRO A 206 -1.43 -5.49 -35.80
C PRO A 206 -2.59 -5.08 -34.88
N ASN A 207 -3.83 -5.42 -35.27
CA ASN A 207 -5.03 -5.10 -34.50
C ASN A 207 -5.06 -5.82 -33.15
N TYR A 208 -4.47 -7.02 -33.08
CA TYR A 208 -4.35 -7.72 -31.81
C TYR A 208 -3.46 -6.96 -30.82
N ILE A 209 -2.40 -6.31 -31.28
CA ILE A 209 -1.53 -5.51 -30.40
C ILE A 209 -2.25 -4.27 -29.87
N ASP A 210 -2.97 -3.55 -30.73
CA ASP A 210 -3.79 -2.40 -30.29
C ASP A 210 -4.85 -2.86 -29.27
N TRP A 211 -5.58 -3.95 -29.56
CA TRP A 211 -6.52 -4.54 -28.61
C TRP A 211 -5.84 -4.94 -27.30
N PHE A 212 -4.70 -5.63 -27.37
CA PHE A 212 -3.98 -6.13 -26.22
C PHE A 212 -3.53 -4.99 -25.31
N LEU A 213 -2.92 -3.94 -25.85
CA LEU A 213 -2.43 -2.79 -25.09
C LEU A 213 -3.58 -2.01 -24.44
N ARG A 214 -4.74 -1.89 -25.11
CA ARG A 214 -5.92 -1.24 -24.52
C ARG A 214 -6.53 -2.00 -23.35
N ASN A 215 -6.46 -3.34 -23.39
CA ASN A 215 -7.11 -4.21 -22.41
C ASN A 215 -6.18 -4.63 -21.26
N ASN A 216 -4.86 -4.46 -21.41
CA ASN A 216 -3.87 -4.82 -20.38
C ASN A 216 -3.19 -3.59 -19.80
N GLN A 217 -3.98 -2.71 -19.16
CA GLN A 217 -3.50 -1.42 -18.61
C GLN A 217 -2.49 -1.56 -17.45
N THR A 218 -2.35 -2.76 -16.88
CA THR A 218 -1.39 -3.05 -15.81
C THR A 218 0.00 -3.44 -16.34
N LEU A 219 0.15 -3.66 -17.64
CA LEU A 219 1.43 -3.96 -18.25
C LEU A 219 2.21 -2.65 -18.44
N ASP A 220 3.31 -2.49 -17.70
CA ASP A 220 4.25 -1.40 -17.95
C ASP A 220 5.09 -1.73 -19.19
N ILE A 221 5.00 -0.88 -20.21
CA ILE A 221 5.65 -1.08 -21.51
C ILE A 221 6.72 -0.01 -21.76
N ASP A 222 7.76 -0.39 -22.49
CA ASP A 222 8.66 0.59 -23.10
C ASP A 222 7.94 1.24 -24.29
N VAL A 223 7.26 2.35 -24.00
CA VAL A 223 6.51 3.14 -24.99
C VAL A 223 7.39 3.52 -26.19
N LYS A 224 8.68 3.85 -25.97
CA LYS A 224 9.57 4.24 -27.07
C LYS A 224 9.85 3.06 -27.99
N ALA A 225 10.11 1.88 -27.43
CA ALA A 225 10.33 0.66 -28.19
C ALA A 225 9.08 0.24 -28.98
N PHE A 226 7.90 0.30 -28.37
CA PHE A 226 6.64 0.00 -29.05
C PHE A 226 6.30 1.02 -30.14
N VAL A 227 6.50 2.32 -29.90
CA VAL A 227 6.32 3.36 -30.93
C VAL A 227 7.29 3.16 -32.10
N SER A 228 8.55 2.76 -31.82
CA SER A 228 9.51 2.44 -32.87
C SER A 228 9.09 1.24 -33.73
N MET A 229 8.49 0.22 -33.11
CA MET A 229 7.91 -0.93 -33.83
C MET A 229 6.74 -0.51 -34.73
N MET A 230 5.83 0.33 -34.24
CA MET A 230 4.61 0.73 -34.98
C MET A 230 4.85 1.73 -36.12
N ARG A 231 6.02 2.39 -36.15
CA ARG A 231 6.39 3.35 -37.20
C ARG A 231 7.08 2.69 -38.41
N LYS A 232 7.39 1.40 -38.34
CA LYS A 232 7.97 0.61 -39.43
C LYS A 232 6.88 -0.19 -40.14
#